data_AF-A0A9E2LV58-F1
#
_entry.id   AF-A0A9E2LV58-F1
#
_cell.length_a   1.000
_cell.length_b   1.000
_cell.length_c   1.000
_cell.angle_alpha   90.00
_cell.angle_beta   90.00
_cell.angle_gamma   90.00
#
_symmetry.space_group_name_H-M   'P 1'
#
loop_
_entity.id
_entity.type
_entity.pdbx_description
1 polymer ?
#
loop_
_entity_poly.entity_id
_entity_poly.type
_entity_poly.pdbx_seq_one_letter_code
_entity_poly.pdbx_strand_id
1 'polypeptide(L)'
;MKKILGYFVLFATLLPGAALAQQYDWQVRNSMKTNLEQINKYCPLTTRPDDLDRCKSVSANIRKQVDRVEPQNRSIAEFKKVAEYLVKVEKKIPEWEKMLTNDAEAKKQHELMSEEYKNKIRAQGIIGSIWGMKSDPKKRIELLPELLLKDVEKAKAMEKDFLEPCKAGKYATARTFSKDTAWDHPKNACDVAMNWRTYFKAYVERVLESVRTETARTIVYHLKRLEEKGELYEFDIPRLAKTAEVVAEFVTKYTAICAEFGIPLAADYFNNVIEAAKPYADTLKKAGTVQRWDSKASFSNDGVSSAFKKVLGDAKLSVKKIGLTHADYSITKNGLGIPLYKIRSGFAMVKADGESFCRIYYLTARAEYEGGRKGYTKPSANFDRKNEGFTVSKCK
;
A
#
# COMPACT_ATOMS: atom_id res chain seq x y z
N MET A 1 13.22 3.67 -113.19
CA MET A 1 13.35 2.65 -114.27
C MET A 1 14.58 1.80 -114.00
N LYS A 2 14.43 0.47 -114.07
CA LYS A 2 15.47 -0.59 -114.28
C LYS A 2 16.55 -0.73 -113.19
N LYS A 3 16.52 -1.81 -112.39
CA LYS A 3 16.98 -3.20 -112.63
C LYS A 3 18.52 -3.39 -112.59
N ILE A 4 18.95 -4.11 -111.55
CA ILE A 4 19.73 -5.38 -111.56
C ILE A 4 21.29 -5.34 -111.59
N LEU A 5 21.84 -6.29 -110.79
CA LEU A 5 23.20 -6.92 -110.78
C LEU A 5 24.35 -6.08 -110.19
N GLY A 6 25.26 -6.56 -109.33
CA GLY A 6 25.52 -7.88 -108.74
C GLY A 6 26.99 -7.97 -108.26
N TYR A 7 27.23 -8.75 -107.19
CA TYR A 7 28.50 -9.35 -106.68
C TYR A 7 29.50 -8.59 -105.76
N PHE A 8 29.55 -9.10 -104.51
CA PHE A 8 30.69 -9.48 -103.64
C PHE A 8 31.83 -8.50 -103.28
N VAL A 9 32.09 -8.30 -101.97
CA VAL A 9 33.23 -8.85 -101.19
C VAL A 9 33.09 -8.51 -99.69
N LEU A 10 33.55 -9.46 -98.86
CA LEU A 10 33.62 -9.59 -97.39
C LEU A 10 34.01 -8.33 -96.58
N PHE A 11 33.56 -8.27 -95.31
CA PHE A 11 34.43 -8.38 -94.11
C PHE A 11 33.65 -8.41 -92.77
N ALA A 12 34.15 -9.24 -91.84
CA ALA A 12 34.01 -9.19 -90.37
C ALA A 12 32.68 -9.58 -89.69
N THR A 13 32.42 -10.89 -89.54
CA THR A 13 31.69 -11.42 -88.38
C THR A 13 32.67 -11.67 -87.22
N LEU A 14 32.83 -10.70 -86.32
CA LEU A 14 33.43 -10.91 -85.01
C LEU A 14 32.34 -11.32 -84.01
N LEU A 15 32.63 -12.38 -83.26
CA LEU A 15 31.79 -13.07 -82.27
C LEU A 15 31.33 -12.14 -81.12
N PRO A 16 30.03 -12.04 -80.80
CA PRO A 16 29.56 -11.35 -79.59
C PRO A 16 29.55 -12.23 -78.32
N GLY A 17 29.92 -13.52 -78.41
CA GLY A 17 29.62 -14.51 -77.37
C GLY A 17 30.40 -14.38 -76.05
N ALA A 18 31.66 -13.96 -76.08
CA ALA A 18 32.52 -13.98 -74.88
C ALA A 18 32.30 -12.78 -73.94
N ALA A 19 32.03 -11.60 -74.48
CA ALA A 19 31.79 -10.39 -73.68
C ALA A 19 30.43 -10.42 -72.95
N LEU A 20 29.39 -10.96 -73.60
CA LEU A 20 28.07 -11.13 -72.99
C LEU A 20 28.07 -12.20 -71.89
N ALA A 21 28.86 -13.27 -72.04
CA ALA A 21 29.02 -14.30 -71.01
C ALA A 21 29.78 -13.76 -69.77
N GLN A 22 30.84 -12.97 -69.95
CA GLN A 22 31.58 -12.35 -68.83
C GLN A 22 30.75 -11.30 -68.07
N GLN A 23 29.92 -10.52 -68.77
CA GLN A 23 29.05 -9.51 -68.14
C GLN A 23 27.93 -10.17 -67.31
N TYR A 24 27.40 -11.30 -67.77
CA TYR A 24 26.41 -12.11 -67.06
C TYR A 24 26.98 -12.75 -65.79
N ASP A 25 28.19 -13.34 -65.86
CA ASP A 25 28.87 -13.95 -64.71
C ASP A 25 29.13 -12.96 -63.56
N TRP A 26 29.53 -11.73 -63.89
CA TRP A 26 29.77 -10.69 -62.88
C TRP A 26 28.49 -10.26 -62.16
N GLN A 27 27.37 -10.12 -62.91
CA GLN A 27 26.08 -9.77 -62.33
C GLN A 27 25.58 -10.86 -61.38
N VAL A 28 25.72 -12.14 -61.77
CA VAL A 28 25.35 -13.28 -60.93
C VAL A 28 26.21 -13.33 -59.67
N ARG A 29 27.54 -13.15 -59.77
CA ARG A 29 28.44 -13.14 -58.60
C ARG A 29 28.08 -12.05 -57.61
N ASN A 30 27.82 -10.82 -58.06
CA ASN A 30 27.44 -9.73 -57.18
C ASN A 30 26.07 -9.96 -56.53
N SER A 31 25.09 -10.43 -57.30
CA SER A 31 23.79 -10.82 -56.76
C SER A 31 23.90 -11.90 -55.68
N MET A 32 24.74 -12.92 -55.90
CA MET A 32 24.97 -13.99 -54.92
C MET A 32 25.70 -13.49 -53.67
N LYS A 33 26.64 -12.54 -53.79
CA LYS A 33 27.27 -11.90 -52.61
C LYS A 33 26.24 -11.13 -51.78
N THR A 34 25.41 -10.31 -52.41
CA THR A 34 24.33 -9.59 -51.73
C THR A 34 23.33 -10.54 -51.07
N ASN A 35 22.97 -11.62 -51.76
CA ASN A 35 22.10 -12.65 -51.19
C ASN A 35 22.73 -13.35 -49.99
N LEU A 36 24.03 -13.66 -50.05
CA LEU A 36 24.76 -14.25 -48.94
C LEU A 36 24.82 -13.31 -47.73
N GLU A 37 25.01 -12.00 -47.94
CA GLU A 37 24.98 -10.99 -46.89
C GLU A 37 23.59 -10.88 -46.25
N GLN A 38 22.53 -10.85 -47.07
CA GLN A 38 21.16 -10.77 -46.57
C GLN A 38 20.77 -12.02 -45.78
N ILE A 39 21.08 -13.21 -46.28
CA ILE A 39 20.76 -14.44 -45.56
C ILE A 39 21.59 -14.59 -44.28
N ASN A 40 22.86 -14.18 -44.25
CA ASN A 40 23.63 -14.15 -43.01
C ASN A 40 23.08 -13.16 -41.99
N LYS A 41 22.63 -11.99 -42.44
CA LYS A 41 22.08 -10.96 -41.57
C LYS A 41 20.76 -11.39 -40.92
N TYR A 42 19.87 -12.01 -41.69
CA TYR A 42 18.52 -12.34 -41.23
C TYR A 42 18.36 -13.79 -40.78
N CYS A 43 19.25 -14.69 -41.17
CA CYS A 43 19.24 -16.11 -40.82
C CYS A 43 20.64 -16.58 -40.36
N PRO A 44 21.21 -16.00 -39.30
CA PRO A 44 22.52 -16.44 -38.81
C PRO A 44 22.46 -17.92 -38.41
N LEU A 45 23.41 -18.74 -38.86
CA LEU A 45 23.43 -20.16 -38.51
C LEU A 45 23.90 -20.44 -37.07
N THR A 46 24.58 -19.48 -36.44
CA THR A 46 25.17 -19.62 -35.10
C THR A 46 24.20 -19.32 -33.97
N THR A 47 23.14 -18.54 -34.23
CA THR A 47 22.14 -18.13 -33.23
C THR A 47 20.74 -18.16 -33.84
N ARG A 48 19.70 -18.19 -33.00
CA ARG A 48 18.33 -18.00 -33.48
C ARG A 48 18.17 -16.58 -34.03
N PRO A 49 17.50 -16.37 -35.18
CA PRO A 49 17.20 -15.03 -35.68
C PRO A 49 16.23 -14.29 -34.75
N ASP A 50 16.41 -12.98 -34.62
CA ASP A 50 15.51 -12.12 -33.85
C ASP A 50 14.10 -12.03 -34.47
N ASP A 51 14.02 -12.19 -35.80
CA ASP A 51 12.79 -12.18 -36.59
C ASP A 51 12.79 -13.40 -37.53
N LEU A 52 12.18 -14.49 -37.05
CA LEU A 52 12.11 -15.76 -37.79
C LEU A 52 11.25 -15.64 -39.06
N ASP A 53 10.22 -14.81 -39.07
CA ASP A 53 9.35 -14.63 -40.25
C ASP A 53 10.08 -13.88 -41.36
N ARG A 54 10.91 -12.89 -40.99
CA ARG A 54 11.81 -12.23 -41.94
C ARG A 54 12.89 -13.18 -42.45
N CYS A 55 13.45 -14.04 -41.58
CA CYS A 55 14.39 -15.08 -42.02
C CYS A 55 13.76 -16.02 -43.06
N LYS A 56 12.56 -16.55 -42.79
CA LYS A 56 11.81 -17.41 -43.73
C LYS A 56 11.54 -16.71 -45.06
N SER A 57 11.11 -15.45 -45.01
CA SER A 57 10.80 -14.67 -46.20
C SER A 57 12.04 -14.42 -47.06
N VAL A 58 13.15 -14.03 -46.44
CA VAL A 58 14.43 -13.77 -47.13
C VAL A 58 14.99 -15.06 -47.71
N SER A 59 15.05 -16.15 -46.93
CA SER A 59 15.55 -17.45 -47.40
C SER A 59 14.71 -18.01 -48.55
N ALA A 60 13.37 -17.95 -48.48
CA ALA A 60 12.49 -18.39 -49.56
C ALA A 60 12.65 -17.56 -50.84
N ASN A 61 12.82 -16.24 -50.71
CA ASN A 61 13.05 -15.37 -51.86
C ASN A 61 14.40 -15.66 -52.53
N ILE A 62 15.47 -15.85 -51.75
CA ILE A 62 16.79 -16.18 -52.28
C ILE A 62 16.78 -17.59 -52.88
N ARG A 63 16.11 -18.58 -52.25
CA ARG A 63 15.93 -19.92 -52.81
C ARG A 63 15.28 -19.87 -54.20
N LYS A 64 14.19 -19.13 -54.36
CA LYS A 64 13.55 -18.94 -55.68
C LYS A 64 14.49 -18.33 -56.72
N GLN A 65 15.34 -17.38 -56.32
CA GLN A 65 16.33 -16.79 -57.22
C GLN A 65 17.41 -17.79 -57.62
N VAL A 66 17.92 -18.57 -56.65
CA VAL A 66 18.92 -19.62 -56.84
C VAL A 66 18.38 -20.70 -57.78
N ASP A 67 17.19 -21.24 -57.50
CA ASP A 67 16.57 -22.31 -58.30
C ASP A 67 16.32 -21.88 -59.75
N ARG A 68 15.92 -20.61 -59.97
CA ARG A 68 15.66 -20.06 -61.30
C ARG A 68 16.92 -20.03 -62.19
N VAL A 69 18.09 -19.82 -61.61
CA VAL A 69 19.35 -19.60 -62.36
C VAL A 69 20.37 -20.73 -62.17
N GLU A 70 20.04 -21.73 -61.36
CA GLU A 70 20.90 -22.87 -61.01
C GLU A 70 21.48 -23.61 -62.22
N PRO A 71 20.69 -24.02 -63.23
CA PRO A 71 21.19 -24.87 -64.32
C PRO A 71 22.34 -24.25 -65.11
N GLN A 72 22.44 -22.92 -65.10
CA GLN A 72 23.41 -22.15 -65.89
C GLN A 72 24.60 -21.65 -65.05
N ASN A 73 24.50 -21.65 -63.72
CA ASN A 73 25.44 -20.92 -62.84
C ASN A 73 26.09 -21.79 -61.75
N ARG A 74 25.86 -23.11 -61.75
CA ARG A 74 26.39 -24.06 -60.76
C ARG A 74 27.92 -24.08 -60.62
N SER A 75 28.67 -23.67 -61.65
CA SER A 75 30.13 -23.57 -61.63
C SER A 75 30.67 -22.33 -60.92
N ILE A 76 29.81 -21.34 -60.59
CA ILE A 76 30.21 -20.10 -59.91
C ILE A 76 30.34 -20.36 -58.40
N ALA A 77 31.50 -20.04 -57.83
CA ALA A 77 31.80 -20.32 -56.42
C ALA A 77 30.85 -19.62 -55.43
N GLU A 78 30.49 -18.36 -55.69
CA GLU A 78 29.54 -17.59 -54.89
C GLU A 78 28.14 -18.21 -54.89
N PHE A 79 27.72 -18.78 -56.03
CA PHE A 79 26.45 -19.48 -56.16
C PHE A 79 26.41 -20.71 -55.26
N LYS A 80 27.46 -21.54 -55.31
CA LYS A 80 27.59 -22.72 -54.44
C LYS A 80 27.53 -22.36 -52.95
N LYS A 81 28.19 -21.26 -52.54
CA LYS A 81 28.15 -20.78 -51.15
C LYS A 81 26.74 -20.41 -50.70
N VAL A 82 25.97 -19.69 -51.51
CA VAL A 82 24.57 -19.34 -51.20
C VAL A 82 23.69 -20.58 -51.13
N ALA A 83 23.81 -21.49 -52.10
CA ALA A 83 23.03 -22.73 -52.13
C ALA A 83 23.30 -23.62 -50.90
N GLU A 84 24.56 -23.80 -50.52
CA GLU A 84 24.94 -24.53 -49.31
C GLU A 84 24.44 -23.85 -48.04
N TYR A 85 24.49 -22.52 -47.97
CA TYR A 85 23.99 -21.77 -46.82
C TYR A 85 22.48 -21.91 -46.67
N LEU A 86 21.71 -21.79 -47.77
CA LEU A 86 20.26 -21.97 -47.78
C LEU A 86 19.85 -23.36 -47.25
N VAL A 87 20.53 -24.42 -47.67
CA VAL A 87 20.25 -25.78 -47.18
C VAL A 87 20.45 -25.88 -45.66
N LYS A 88 21.46 -25.20 -45.11
CA LYS A 88 21.69 -25.16 -43.66
C LYS A 88 20.59 -24.35 -42.94
N VAL A 89 20.18 -23.22 -43.51
CA VAL A 89 19.10 -22.38 -42.96
C VAL A 89 17.77 -23.12 -42.95
N GLU A 90 17.41 -23.78 -44.05
CA GLU A 90 16.16 -24.55 -44.15
C GLU A 90 16.07 -25.69 -43.16
N LYS A 91 17.20 -26.35 -42.85
CA LYS A 91 17.25 -27.35 -41.78
C LYS A 91 17.08 -26.73 -40.39
N LYS A 92 17.54 -25.50 -40.19
CA LYS A 92 17.46 -24.79 -38.91
C LYS A 92 16.10 -24.15 -38.63
N ILE A 93 15.35 -23.76 -39.67
CA ILE A 93 14.04 -23.12 -39.51
C ILE A 93 13.08 -23.94 -38.63
N PRO A 94 12.86 -25.26 -38.85
CA PRO A 94 12.00 -26.06 -38.00
C PRO A 94 12.48 -26.14 -36.53
N GLU A 95 13.79 -26.17 -36.30
CA GLU A 95 14.36 -26.14 -34.95
C GLU A 95 14.01 -24.82 -34.25
N TRP A 96 14.18 -23.68 -34.94
CA TRP A 96 13.84 -22.36 -34.41
C TRP A 96 12.35 -22.16 -34.17
N GLU A 97 11.48 -22.71 -35.04
CA GLU A 97 10.02 -22.69 -34.85
C GLU A 97 9.58 -23.45 -33.60
N LYS A 98 10.17 -24.64 -33.38
CA LYS A 98 9.91 -25.44 -32.18
C LYS A 98 10.35 -24.69 -30.91
N MET A 99 11.49 -24.00 -30.97
CA MET A 99 11.94 -23.17 -29.84
C MET A 99 10.97 -22.02 -29.55
N LEU A 100 10.45 -21.32 -30.57
CA LEU A 100 9.46 -20.25 -30.36
C LEU A 100 8.16 -20.77 -29.75
N THR A 101 7.70 -21.94 -30.19
CA THR A 101 6.49 -22.57 -29.66
C THR A 101 6.67 -22.95 -28.19
N ASN A 102 7.79 -23.57 -27.86
CA ASN A 102 8.14 -23.90 -26.47
C ASN A 102 8.27 -22.64 -25.59
N ASP A 103 8.89 -21.57 -26.10
CA ASP A 103 9.02 -20.30 -25.38
C ASP A 103 7.64 -19.64 -25.14
N ALA A 104 6.74 -19.68 -26.13
CA ALA A 104 5.40 -19.13 -26.03
C ALA A 104 4.51 -19.92 -25.05
N GLU A 105 4.62 -21.26 -25.08
CA GLU A 105 3.90 -22.13 -24.15
C GLU A 105 4.43 -22.00 -22.72
N ALA A 106 5.75 -21.96 -22.54
CA ALA A 106 6.37 -21.66 -21.26
C ALA A 106 5.92 -20.30 -20.72
N LYS A 107 5.86 -19.27 -21.57
CA LYS A 107 5.35 -17.93 -21.21
C LYS A 107 3.88 -17.96 -20.79
N LYS A 108 3.01 -18.68 -21.52
CA LYS A 108 1.58 -18.79 -21.20
C LYS A 108 1.33 -19.54 -19.89
N GLN A 109 2.02 -20.65 -19.66
CA GLN A 109 1.95 -21.41 -18.41
C GLN A 109 2.46 -20.56 -17.23
N HIS A 110 3.49 -19.76 -17.46
CA HIS A 110 4.04 -18.83 -16.48
C HIS A 110 3.06 -17.71 -16.10
N GLU A 111 2.35 -17.14 -17.07
CA GLU A 111 1.35 -16.09 -16.85
C GLU A 111 0.12 -16.62 -16.08
N LEU A 112 -0.36 -17.82 -16.40
CA LEU A 112 -1.47 -18.46 -15.67
C LEU A 112 -1.10 -18.76 -14.22
N MET A 113 0.11 -19.30 -13.98
CA MET A 113 0.59 -19.52 -12.61
C MET A 113 0.75 -18.21 -11.83
N SER A 114 1.03 -17.07 -12.49
CA SER A 114 1.17 -15.77 -11.83
C SER A 114 -0.17 -15.17 -11.37
N GLU A 115 -1.25 -15.32 -12.14
CA GLU A 115 -2.57 -14.81 -11.74
C GLU A 115 -3.24 -15.70 -10.68
N GLU A 116 -3.14 -17.02 -10.79
CA GLU A 116 -3.60 -17.93 -9.73
C GLU A 116 -2.87 -17.63 -8.41
N TYR A 117 -1.57 -17.35 -8.49
CA TYR A 117 -0.72 -16.96 -7.36
C TYR A 117 -1.18 -15.64 -6.71
N LYS A 118 -1.39 -14.58 -7.50
CA LYS A 118 -1.86 -13.28 -6.98
C LYS A 118 -3.24 -13.41 -6.33
N ASN A 119 -4.14 -14.17 -6.94
CA ASN A 119 -5.47 -14.40 -6.38
C ASN A 119 -5.40 -15.14 -5.04
N LYS A 120 -4.52 -16.16 -4.91
CA LYS A 120 -4.31 -16.85 -3.62
C LYS A 120 -3.72 -15.93 -2.55
N ILE A 121 -2.69 -15.14 -2.87
CA ILE A 121 -2.11 -14.18 -1.90
C ILE A 121 -3.16 -13.17 -1.44
N ARG A 122 -3.88 -12.57 -2.40
CA ARG A 122 -4.89 -11.55 -2.11
C ARG A 122 -6.08 -12.13 -1.35
N ALA A 123 -6.49 -13.36 -1.64
CA ALA A 123 -7.54 -14.05 -0.90
C ALA A 123 -7.16 -14.26 0.58
N GLN A 124 -5.89 -14.57 0.87
CA GLN A 124 -5.42 -14.69 2.25
C GLN A 124 -5.31 -13.33 2.95
N GLY A 125 -5.01 -12.25 2.22
CA GLY A 125 -5.02 -10.86 2.70
C GLY A 125 -4.02 -10.54 3.82
N ILE A 126 -3.28 -11.53 4.33
CA ILE A 126 -2.38 -11.42 5.48
C ILE A 126 -0.94 -11.08 5.08
N ILE A 127 -0.51 -11.40 3.85
CA ILE A 127 0.86 -11.13 3.38
C ILE A 127 1.15 -9.62 3.37
N GLY A 128 0.23 -8.80 2.87
CA GLY A 128 0.36 -7.34 2.94
C GLY A 128 0.41 -6.83 4.39
N SER A 129 -0.28 -7.50 5.30
CA SER A 129 -0.25 -7.17 6.72
C SER A 129 1.10 -7.43 7.36
N ILE A 130 1.67 -8.63 7.14
CA ILE A 130 2.99 -9.02 7.63
C ILE A 130 4.07 -8.16 6.97
N TRP A 131 3.92 -7.85 5.68
CA TRP A 131 4.81 -6.91 5.00
C TRP A 131 4.80 -5.54 5.69
N GLY A 132 3.62 -5.03 6.07
CA GLY A 132 3.52 -3.80 6.86
C GLY A 132 4.26 -3.89 8.19
N MET A 133 4.13 -5.01 8.92
CA MET A 133 4.87 -5.25 10.17
C MET A 133 6.40 -5.25 9.97
N LYS A 134 6.85 -5.76 8.82
CA LYS A 134 8.26 -5.73 8.39
C LYS A 134 8.71 -4.31 8.04
N SER A 135 7.96 -3.58 7.22
CA SER A 135 8.41 -2.34 6.56
C SER A 135 8.17 -1.06 7.36
N ASP A 136 7.07 -0.97 8.09
CA ASP A 136 6.70 0.23 8.85
C ASP A 136 5.99 -0.15 10.15
N PRO A 137 6.75 -0.57 11.17
CA PRO A 137 6.21 -1.06 12.44
C PRO A 137 5.42 0.02 13.19
N LYS A 138 5.67 1.31 12.90
CA LYS A 138 5.05 2.45 13.59
C LYS A 138 3.59 2.68 13.17
N LYS A 139 3.21 2.30 11.95
CA LYS A 139 1.85 2.50 11.42
C LYS A 139 0.79 1.52 11.94
N ARG A 140 1.19 0.48 12.69
CA ARG A 140 0.25 -0.50 13.25
C ARG A 140 0.22 -0.51 14.78
N ILE A 141 0.72 0.50 15.49
CA ILE A 141 0.83 0.47 16.96
C ILE A 141 -0.56 0.41 17.70
N GLU A 142 -1.67 0.29 16.96
CA GLU A 142 -3.03 0.14 17.48
C GLU A 142 -3.70 -1.22 17.18
N LEU A 143 -2.96 -2.33 17.06
CA LEU A 143 -3.61 -3.64 17.01
C LEU A 143 -3.79 -4.22 18.40
N LEU A 144 -5.06 -4.36 18.81
CA LEU A 144 -5.47 -5.14 19.97
C LEU A 144 -4.90 -6.56 19.86
N PRO A 145 -4.46 -7.20 20.97
CA PRO A 145 -3.91 -8.55 20.96
C PRO A 145 -4.79 -9.59 20.24
N GLU A 146 -6.11 -9.43 20.31
CA GLU A 146 -7.08 -10.28 19.61
C GLU A 146 -6.96 -10.20 18.08
N LEU A 147 -6.66 -9.02 17.53
CA LEU A 147 -6.44 -8.85 16.09
C LEU A 147 -5.12 -9.50 15.67
N LEU A 148 -4.08 -9.41 16.51
CA LEU A 148 -2.82 -10.10 16.26
C LEU A 148 -3.00 -11.61 16.27
N LEU A 149 -3.74 -12.16 17.21
CA LEU A 149 -4.06 -13.61 17.23
C LEU A 149 -4.83 -14.03 15.97
N LYS A 150 -5.81 -13.25 15.52
CA LYS A 150 -6.52 -13.52 14.24
C LYS A 150 -5.58 -13.49 13.04
N ASP A 151 -4.65 -12.54 13.02
CA ASP A 151 -3.64 -12.42 11.97
C ASP A 151 -2.65 -13.59 12.01
N VAL A 152 -2.30 -14.10 13.19
CA VAL A 152 -1.51 -15.33 13.36
C VAL A 152 -2.25 -16.54 12.79
N GLU A 153 -3.54 -16.73 13.11
CA GLU A 153 -4.29 -17.88 12.58
C GLU A 153 -4.41 -17.84 11.05
N LYS A 154 -4.56 -16.65 10.45
CA LYS A 154 -4.48 -16.48 9.00
C LYS A 154 -3.08 -16.81 8.46
N ALA A 155 -2.03 -16.41 9.18
CA ALA A 155 -0.65 -16.73 8.81
C ALA A 155 -0.35 -18.24 8.89
N LYS A 156 -0.91 -18.95 9.88
CA LYS A 156 -0.83 -20.42 9.97
C LYS A 156 -1.59 -21.07 8.81
N ALA A 157 -2.79 -20.58 8.47
CA ALA A 157 -3.58 -21.12 7.36
C ALA A 157 -2.86 -21.01 5.99
N MET A 158 -2.06 -19.96 5.78
CA MET A 158 -1.24 -19.83 4.56
C MET A 158 0.02 -20.73 4.54
N GLU A 159 0.45 -21.35 5.65
CA GLU A 159 1.68 -22.16 5.66
C GLU A 159 1.58 -23.30 4.64
N LYS A 160 0.47 -24.03 4.62
CA LYS A 160 0.30 -25.16 3.69
C LYS A 160 0.25 -24.72 2.22
N ASP A 161 -0.54 -23.69 1.93
CA ASP A 161 -0.85 -23.30 0.56
C ASP A 161 0.20 -22.41 -0.08
N PHE A 162 1.11 -21.85 0.72
CA PHE A 162 2.01 -20.81 0.26
C PHE A 162 3.48 -20.97 0.72
N LEU A 163 3.73 -21.33 1.98
CA LEU A 163 5.10 -21.55 2.47
C LEU A 163 5.74 -22.78 1.83
N GLU A 164 5.02 -23.90 1.72
CA GLU A 164 5.56 -25.13 1.13
C GLU A 164 5.98 -24.97 -0.34
N PRO A 165 5.17 -24.35 -1.22
CA PRO A 165 5.63 -23.99 -2.56
C PRO A 165 6.84 -23.03 -2.61
N CYS A 166 6.96 -22.09 -1.68
CA CYS A 166 8.12 -21.20 -1.59
C CYS A 166 9.39 -21.98 -1.20
N LYS A 167 9.31 -22.90 -0.24
CA LYS A 167 10.42 -23.80 0.14
C LYS A 167 10.84 -24.71 -1.01
N ALA A 168 9.89 -25.20 -1.79
CA ALA A 168 10.13 -26.02 -2.97
C ALA A 168 10.70 -25.24 -4.17
N GLY A 169 10.93 -23.93 -4.04
CA GLY A 169 11.46 -23.09 -5.12
C GLY A 169 10.49 -22.90 -6.29
N LYS A 170 9.21 -23.27 -6.14
CA LYS A 170 8.19 -23.24 -7.20
C LYS A 170 8.03 -21.83 -7.81
N TYR A 171 8.32 -20.80 -7.03
CA TYR A 171 8.20 -19.40 -7.43
C TYR A 171 9.55 -18.70 -7.65
N ALA A 172 10.68 -19.42 -7.62
CA ALA A 172 12.00 -18.84 -7.81
C ALA A 172 12.20 -18.27 -9.22
N THR A 173 11.50 -18.82 -10.21
CA THR A 173 11.52 -18.39 -11.62
C THR A 173 10.35 -17.46 -11.97
N ALA A 174 9.46 -17.15 -11.01
CA ALA A 174 8.31 -16.26 -11.19
C ALA A 174 8.77 -14.87 -11.65
N ARG A 175 8.58 -14.59 -12.94
CA ARG A 175 8.82 -13.28 -13.57
C ARG A 175 8.16 -12.15 -12.78
N THR A 176 8.90 -11.07 -12.64
CA THR A 176 8.47 -9.79 -12.06
C THR A 176 7.59 -9.02 -13.01
N PHE A 177 6.45 -8.51 -12.54
CA PHE A 177 5.58 -7.63 -13.33
C PHE A 177 5.47 -6.24 -12.69
N SER A 178 5.46 -5.20 -13.52
CA SER A 178 5.56 -3.79 -13.09
C SER A 178 4.32 -3.21 -12.42
N LYS A 179 3.20 -3.94 -12.38
CA LYS A 179 1.94 -3.52 -11.74
C LYS A 179 1.75 -4.09 -10.33
N ASP A 180 2.73 -4.83 -9.82
CA ASP A 180 2.60 -5.49 -8.52
C ASP A 180 2.89 -4.50 -7.39
N THR A 181 2.07 -4.53 -6.34
CA THR A 181 2.46 -3.89 -5.08
C THR A 181 3.71 -4.59 -4.53
N ALA A 182 4.51 -3.90 -3.71
CA ALA A 182 5.76 -4.48 -3.20
C ALA A 182 5.55 -5.84 -2.50
N TRP A 183 4.38 -6.08 -1.90
CA TRP A 183 4.05 -7.33 -1.20
C TRP A 183 3.36 -8.38 -2.09
N ASP A 184 2.81 -8.02 -3.26
CA ASP A 184 2.30 -8.97 -4.26
C ASP A 184 3.44 -9.63 -5.08
N HIS A 185 4.64 -9.07 -4.99
CA HIS A 185 5.80 -9.57 -5.73
C HIS A 185 6.22 -10.96 -5.21
N PRO A 186 6.46 -11.97 -6.08
CA PRO A 186 6.68 -13.34 -5.65
C PRO A 186 7.81 -13.55 -4.64
N LYS A 187 8.99 -12.98 -4.90
CA LYS A 187 10.14 -12.96 -3.97
C LYS A 187 9.78 -12.40 -2.58
N ASN A 188 9.07 -11.28 -2.53
CA ASN A 188 8.73 -10.59 -1.30
C ASN A 188 7.65 -11.33 -0.51
N ALA A 189 6.66 -11.88 -1.21
CA ALA A 189 5.64 -12.71 -0.59
C ALA A 189 6.25 -14.02 -0.04
N CYS A 190 7.18 -14.66 -0.78
CA CYS A 190 7.91 -15.83 -0.25
C CYS A 190 8.80 -15.48 0.94
N ASP A 191 9.48 -14.34 0.93
CA ASP A 191 10.23 -13.86 2.09
C ASP A 191 9.31 -13.67 3.31
N VAL A 192 8.15 -13.04 3.12
CA VAL A 192 7.11 -12.92 4.16
C VAL A 192 6.68 -14.29 4.68
N ALA A 193 6.37 -15.22 3.79
CA ALA A 193 5.91 -16.55 4.19
C ALA A 193 6.98 -17.38 4.89
N MET A 194 8.25 -17.29 4.48
CA MET A 194 9.33 -18.01 5.15
C MET A 194 9.66 -17.42 6.51
N ASN A 195 9.45 -16.12 6.70
CA ASN A 195 9.89 -15.39 7.88
C ASN A 195 8.74 -14.84 8.74
N TRP A 196 7.48 -15.23 8.48
CA TRP A 196 6.32 -14.61 9.14
C TRP A 196 6.40 -14.69 10.66
N ARG A 197 6.81 -15.83 11.22
CA ARG A 197 6.97 -16.01 12.68
C ARG A 197 7.98 -15.04 13.27
N THR A 198 9.12 -14.86 12.59
CA THR A 198 10.14 -13.89 12.98
C THR A 198 9.60 -12.46 12.94
N TYR A 199 8.85 -12.12 11.89
CA TYR A 199 8.28 -10.78 11.74
C TYR A 199 7.20 -10.48 12.78
N PHE A 200 6.31 -11.44 13.07
CA PHE A 200 5.34 -11.29 14.16
C PHE A 200 6.02 -11.19 15.51
N LYS A 201 7.01 -12.05 15.83
CA LYS A 201 7.73 -11.98 17.11
C LYS A 201 8.35 -10.60 17.32
N ALA A 202 9.15 -10.12 16.35
CA ALA A 202 9.78 -8.81 16.43
C ALA A 202 8.76 -7.66 16.49
N TYR A 203 7.59 -7.83 15.88
CA TYR A 203 6.52 -6.85 15.94
C TYR A 203 5.81 -6.85 17.31
N VAL A 204 5.48 -8.02 17.88
CA VAL A 204 4.89 -8.16 19.22
C VAL A 204 5.81 -7.59 20.29
N GLU A 205 7.11 -7.91 20.26
CA GLU A 205 8.11 -7.34 21.19
C GLU A 205 8.12 -5.80 21.15
N ARG A 206 8.03 -5.22 19.94
CA ARG A 206 7.98 -3.76 19.76
C ARG A 206 6.66 -3.15 20.23
N VAL A 207 5.53 -3.81 19.99
CA VAL A 207 4.22 -3.35 20.48
C VAL A 207 4.20 -3.35 22.00
N LEU A 208 4.70 -4.41 22.66
CA LEU A 208 4.80 -4.46 24.12
C LEU A 208 5.62 -3.31 24.68
N GLU A 209 6.81 -3.07 24.11
CA GLU A 209 7.66 -1.97 24.53
C GLU A 209 7.00 -0.61 24.31
N SER A 210 6.36 -0.41 23.16
CA SER A 210 5.65 0.84 22.85
C SER A 210 4.48 1.06 23.79
N VAL A 211 3.65 0.04 24.05
CA VAL A 211 2.52 0.15 24.99
C VAL A 211 3.05 0.49 26.39
N ARG A 212 4.10 -0.19 26.84
CA ARG A 212 4.72 0.04 28.15
C ARG A 212 5.23 1.47 28.31
N THR A 213 5.98 1.96 27.33
CA THR A 213 6.64 3.27 27.38
C THR A 213 5.66 4.42 27.14
N GLU A 214 4.82 4.32 26.11
CA GLU A 214 3.86 5.35 25.75
C GLU A 214 2.75 5.50 26.79
N THR A 215 2.29 4.41 27.39
CA THR A 215 1.29 4.50 28.47
C THR A 215 1.88 5.23 29.68
N ALA A 216 3.08 4.84 30.13
CA ALA A 216 3.74 5.52 31.26
C ALA A 216 4.01 7.00 30.95
N ARG A 217 4.51 7.32 29.73
CA ARG A 217 4.74 8.69 29.27
C ARG A 217 3.46 9.52 29.25
N THR A 218 2.36 8.94 28.77
CA THR A 218 1.06 9.59 28.69
C THR A 218 0.49 9.86 30.08
N ILE A 219 0.61 8.91 31.02
CA ILE A 219 0.23 9.11 32.43
C ILE A 219 1.00 10.28 33.04
N VAL A 220 2.34 10.30 32.90
CA VAL A 220 3.18 11.40 33.42
C VAL A 220 2.75 12.74 32.83
N TYR A 221 2.46 12.79 31.52
CA TYR A 221 1.96 13.99 30.85
C TYR A 221 0.61 14.45 31.42
N HIS A 222 -0.35 13.54 31.62
CA HIS A 222 -1.65 13.87 32.21
C HIS A 222 -1.51 14.33 33.66
N LEU A 223 -0.67 13.69 34.48
CA LEU A 223 -0.42 14.11 35.85
C LEU A 223 0.20 15.51 35.92
N LYS A 224 1.13 15.83 35.01
CA LYS A 224 1.70 17.17 34.91
C LYS A 224 0.63 18.21 34.53
N ARG A 225 -0.24 17.91 33.57
CA ARG A 225 -1.35 18.81 33.21
C ARG A 225 -2.37 18.99 34.33
N LEU A 226 -2.65 17.92 35.08
CA LEU A 226 -3.52 17.98 36.25
C LEU A 226 -2.90 18.85 37.35
N GLU A 227 -1.60 18.75 37.58
CA GLU A 227 -0.89 19.58 38.54
C GLU A 227 -0.88 21.06 38.14
N GLU A 228 -0.38 21.36 36.93
CA GLU A 228 -0.16 22.73 36.45
C GLU A 228 -1.46 23.45 36.12
N LYS A 229 -2.38 22.77 35.42
CA LYS A 229 -3.57 23.36 34.81
C LYS A 229 -4.88 22.83 35.37
N GLY A 230 -4.84 21.77 36.19
CA GLY A 230 -6.04 21.08 36.65
C GLY A 230 -6.71 20.23 35.56
N GLU A 231 -6.09 20.05 34.39
CA GLU A 231 -6.75 19.40 33.24
C GLU A 231 -6.68 17.87 33.35
N LEU A 232 -7.79 17.21 33.11
CA LEU A 232 -7.92 15.74 33.10
C LEU A 232 -9.02 15.30 32.12
N TYR A 233 -9.03 14.03 31.73
CA TYR A 233 -10.13 13.44 30.96
C TYR A 233 -10.97 12.48 31.80
N GLU A 234 -12.22 12.32 31.42
CA GLU A 234 -13.17 11.42 32.09
C GLU A 234 -12.73 9.96 32.08
N PHE A 235 -12.14 9.50 30.98
CA PHE A 235 -11.60 8.14 30.88
C PHE A 235 -10.34 7.92 31.74
N ASP A 236 -9.63 8.99 32.12
CA ASP A 236 -8.40 8.87 32.93
C ASP A 236 -8.72 8.54 34.38
N ILE A 237 -9.85 9.02 34.93
CA ILE A 237 -10.19 8.81 36.35
C ILE A 237 -10.19 7.33 36.74
N PRO A 238 -11.00 6.45 36.13
CA PRO A 238 -11.02 5.05 36.52
C PRO A 238 -9.70 4.34 36.18
N ARG A 239 -9.02 4.73 35.09
CA ARG A 239 -7.75 4.12 34.67
C ARG A 239 -6.62 4.40 35.64
N LEU A 240 -6.47 5.66 36.06
CA LEU A 240 -5.43 6.08 37.00
C LEU A 240 -5.73 5.60 38.41
N ALA A 241 -6.99 5.65 38.85
CA ALA A 241 -7.41 5.16 40.16
C ALA A 241 -7.20 3.64 40.33
N LYS A 242 -7.31 2.87 39.24
CA LYS A 242 -7.21 1.40 39.23
C LYS A 242 -6.10 0.91 38.30
N THR A 243 -4.98 1.62 38.27
CA THR A 243 -3.90 1.33 37.31
C THR A 243 -3.41 -0.12 37.37
N ALA A 244 -3.32 -0.71 38.57
CA ALA A 244 -2.93 -2.11 38.73
C ALA A 244 -3.91 -3.10 38.09
N GLU A 245 -5.23 -2.88 38.22
CA GLU A 245 -6.27 -3.70 37.56
C GLU A 245 -6.15 -3.59 36.03
N VAL A 246 -5.98 -2.37 35.52
CA VAL A 246 -5.81 -2.12 34.07
C VAL A 246 -4.54 -2.77 33.52
N VAL A 247 -3.42 -2.68 34.26
CA VAL A 247 -2.17 -3.34 33.89
C VAL A 247 -2.32 -4.86 33.89
N ALA A 248 -3.00 -5.43 34.89
CA ALA A 248 -3.28 -6.87 34.93
C ALA A 248 -4.10 -7.32 33.70
N GLU A 249 -5.12 -6.56 33.30
CA GLU A 249 -5.87 -6.84 32.07
C GLU A 249 -4.99 -6.79 30.82
N PHE A 250 -4.08 -5.81 30.71
CA PHE A 250 -3.14 -5.76 29.60
C PHE A 250 -2.24 -6.98 29.57
N VAL A 251 -1.66 -7.36 30.72
CA VAL A 251 -0.84 -8.57 30.84
C VAL A 251 -1.61 -9.78 30.35
N THR A 252 -2.83 -10.00 30.83
CA THR A 252 -3.69 -11.13 30.40
C THR A 252 -3.94 -11.12 28.89
N LYS A 253 -4.28 -9.96 28.31
CA LYS A 253 -4.56 -9.84 26.87
C LYS A 253 -3.33 -10.16 26.02
N TYR A 254 -2.13 -9.78 26.48
CA TYR A 254 -0.88 -10.04 25.77
C TYR A 254 -0.28 -11.43 26.06
N THR A 255 -0.64 -12.10 27.16
CA THR A 255 -0.09 -13.42 27.51
C THR A 255 -0.22 -14.43 26.37
N ALA A 256 -1.41 -14.51 25.75
CA ALA A 256 -1.68 -15.48 24.68
C ALA A 256 -0.78 -15.27 23.45
N ILE A 257 -0.63 -14.02 22.99
CA ILE A 257 0.19 -13.72 21.82
C ILE A 257 1.70 -13.83 22.14
N CYS A 258 2.11 -13.50 23.36
CA CYS A 258 3.49 -13.71 23.81
C CYS A 258 3.85 -15.20 23.85
N ALA A 259 2.94 -16.03 24.37
CA ALA A 259 3.12 -17.48 24.45
C ALA A 259 3.28 -18.12 23.06
N GLU A 260 2.48 -17.69 22.07
CA GLU A 260 2.57 -18.16 20.68
C GLU A 260 3.97 -17.98 20.08
N PHE A 261 4.70 -16.93 20.48
CA PHE A 261 6.04 -16.61 19.94
C PHE A 261 7.18 -16.85 20.93
N GLY A 262 6.91 -17.49 22.07
CA GLY A 262 7.91 -17.75 23.12
C GLY A 262 8.55 -16.47 23.66
N ILE A 263 7.78 -15.38 23.74
CA ILE A 263 8.22 -14.11 24.31
C ILE A 263 7.98 -14.16 25.83
N PRO A 264 9.02 -14.11 26.67
CA PRO A 264 8.84 -14.09 28.11
C PRO A 264 8.22 -12.76 28.55
N LEU A 265 6.98 -12.79 29.05
CA LEU A 265 6.31 -11.64 29.64
C LEU A 265 6.34 -11.77 31.16
N ALA A 266 7.30 -11.11 31.80
CA ALA A 266 7.40 -11.10 33.25
C ALA A 266 6.18 -10.37 33.88
N ALA A 267 5.76 -10.81 35.08
CA ALA A 267 4.61 -10.24 35.77
C ALA A 267 4.80 -8.74 36.09
N ASP A 268 6.04 -8.31 36.27
CA ASP A 268 6.46 -6.93 36.57
C ASP A 268 6.79 -6.11 35.32
N TYR A 269 6.60 -6.65 34.10
CA TYR A 269 7.03 -5.99 32.86
C TYR A 269 6.44 -4.58 32.70
N PHE A 270 5.20 -4.35 33.18
CA PHE A 270 4.49 -3.07 33.15
C PHE A 270 4.54 -2.29 34.47
N ASN A 271 5.42 -2.64 35.42
CA ASN A 271 5.51 -1.94 36.70
C ASN A 271 5.77 -0.45 36.53
N ASN A 272 6.53 -0.03 35.52
CA ASN A 272 6.76 1.39 35.23
C ASN A 272 5.47 2.18 34.98
N VAL A 273 4.41 1.54 34.46
CA VAL A 273 3.08 2.16 34.28
C VAL A 273 2.41 2.39 35.64
N ILE A 274 2.51 1.40 36.54
CA ILE A 274 2.00 1.51 37.92
C ILE A 274 2.77 2.60 38.67
N GLU A 275 4.09 2.60 38.58
CA GLU A 275 4.97 3.62 39.18
C GLU A 275 4.62 5.03 38.69
N ALA A 276 4.42 5.20 37.38
CA ALA A 276 4.02 6.48 36.79
C ALA A 276 2.70 7.01 37.34
N ALA A 277 1.76 6.14 37.71
CA ALA A 277 0.45 6.51 38.23
C ALA A 277 0.43 6.77 39.74
N LYS A 278 1.44 6.34 40.51
CA LYS A 278 1.48 6.50 41.99
C LYS A 278 1.15 7.91 42.49
N PRO A 279 1.62 9.01 41.86
CA PRO A 279 1.32 10.36 42.33
C PRO A 279 -0.14 10.79 42.13
N TYR A 280 -0.95 10.05 41.36
CA TYR A 280 -2.27 10.48 40.91
C TYR A 280 -3.19 10.96 42.04
N ALA A 281 -3.34 10.17 43.11
CA ALA A 281 -4.26 10.50 44.19
C ALA A 281 -3.90 11.83 44.88
N ASP A 282 -2.61 12.03 45.15
CA ASP A 282 -2.11 13.26 45.77
C ASP A 282 -2.18 14.45 44.82
N THR A 283 -1.84 14.26 43.54
CA THR A 283 -1.94 15.31 42.51
C THR A 283 -3.39 15.75 42.31
N LEU A 284 -4.34 14.81 42.25
CA LEU A 284 -5.77 15.10 42.14
C LEU A 284 -6.27 15.86 43.36
N LYS A 285 -5.90 15.41 44.57
CA LYS A 285 -6.25 16.09 45.83
C LYS A 285 -5.74 17.52 45.84
N LYS A 286 -4.47 17.75 45.51
CA LYS A 286 -3.86 19.09 45.42
C LYS A 286 -4.58 19.95 44.39
N ALA A 287 -4.77 19.44 43.17
CA ALA A 287 -5.49 20.14 42.10
C ALA A 287 -6.90 20.55 42.55
N GLY A 288 -7.62 19.68 43.27
CA GLY A 288 -8.96 19.95 43.81
C GLY A 288 -9.04 21.06 44.87
N THR A 289 -7.91 21.51 45.43
CA THR A 289 -7.87 22.62 46.38
C THR A 289 -7.71 24.00 45.73
N VAL A 290 -7.31 24.03 44.46
CA VAL A 290 -7.05 25.27 43.71
C VAL A 290 -8.32 25.70 42.97
N GLN A 291 -8.68 26.98 43.07
CA GLN A 291 -9.79 27.57 42.32
C GLN A 291 -9.35 27.88 40.90
N ARG A 292 -10.05 27.33 39.91
CA ARG A 292 -9.77 27.50 38.46
C ARG A 292 -10.94 28.03 37.66
N TRP A 293 -11.97 28.59 38.32
CA TRP A 293 -13.03 29.29 37.63
C TRP A 293 -12.47 30.48 36.83
N ASP A 294 -12.75 30.52 35.51
CA ASP A 294 -12.37 31.64 34.66
C ASP A 294 -13.26 32.86 34.98
N SER A 295 -12.64 33.96 35.41
CA SER A 295 -13.36 35.21 35.71
C SER A 295 -14.04 35.83 34.49
N LYS A 296 -13.59 35.50 33.27
CA LYS A 296 -14.24 35.91 32.02
C LYS A 296 -15.57 35.20 31.78
N ALA A 297 -15.82 34.09 32.45
CA ALA A 297 -17.09 33.36 32.43
C ALA A 297 -18.10 34.04 33.37
N SER A 298 -18.48 35.28 33.05
CA SER A 298 -19.29 36.15 33.91
C SER A 298 -20.70 36.41 33.41
N PHE A 299 -20.99 36.07 32.14
CA PHE A 299 -22.30 36.34 31.54
C PHE A 299 -23.30 35.21 31.84
N SER A 300 -24.59 35.55 31.89
CA SER A 300 -25.68 34.59 32.09
C SER A 300 -26.71 34.65 30.95
N ASN A 301 -27.37 33.52 30.70
CA ASN A 301 -28.55 33.45 29.83
C ASN A 301 -29.38 32.23 30.27
N ASP A 302 -30.63 32.44 30.66
CA ASP A 302 -31.45 31.36 31.27
C ASP A 302 -31.72 30.20 30.33
N GLY A 303 -31.91 30.47 29.04
CA GLY A 303 -32.11 29.44 28.02
C GLY A 303 -30.88 28.54 27.86
N VAL A 304 -29.69 29.14 27.76
CA VAL A 304 -28.41 28.40 27.68
C VAL A 304 -28.12 27.67 28.99
N SER A 305 -28.29 28.33 30.13
CA SER A 305 -28.09 27.72 31.45
C SER A 305 -28.99 26.51 31.66
N SER A 306 -30.25 26.58 31.21
CA SER A 306 -31.19 25.46 31.28
C SER A 306 -30.76 24.31 30.37
N ALA A 307 -30.27 24.60 29.16
CA ALA A 307 -29.74 23.59 28.25
C ALA A 307 -28.53 22.86 28.85
N PHE A 308 -27.58 23.58 29.46
CA PHE A 308 -26.43 23.00 30.14
C PHE A 308 -26.85 22.17 31.36
N LYS A 309 -27.72 22.71 32.22
CA LYS A 309 -28.23 21.97 33.39
C LYS A 309 -28.89 20.65 33.01
N LYS A 310 -29.66 20.64 31.92
CA LYS A 310 -30.30 19.43 31.41
C LYS A 310 -29.27 18.35 31.08
N VAL A 311 -28.34 18.64 30.16
CA VAL A 311 -27.37 17.61 29.71
C VAL A 311 -26.41 17.16 30.80
N LEU A 312 -26.04 18.05 31.72
CA LEU A 312 -25.20 17.72 32.87
C LEU A 312 -25.97 16.89 33.91
N GLY A 313 -27.25 17.21 34.13
CA GLY A 313 -28.15 16.45 34.99
C GLY A 313 -28.39 15.04 34.45
N ASP A 314 -28.63 14.90 33.14
CA ASP A 314 -28.75 13.61 32.45
C ASP A 314 -27.47 12.77 32.61
N ALA A 315 -26.30 13.42 32.69
CA ALA A 315 -25.01 12.79 32.98
C ALA A 315 -24.71 12.56 34.48
N LYS A 316 -25.70 12.78 35.36
CA LYS A 316 -25.63 12.66 36.83
C LYS A 316 -24.58 13.57 37.46
N LEU A 317 -24.50 14.81 37.00
CA LEU A 317 -23.60 15.83 37.52
C LEU A 317 -24.39 16.98 38.16
N SER A 318 -24.08 17.29 39.41
CA SER A 318 -24.70 18.39 40.14
C SER A 318 -24.09 19.72 39.74
N VAL A 319 -24.84 20.56 39.02
CA VAL A 319 -24.38 21.88 38.58
C VAL A 319 -24.27 22.84 39.78
N LYS A 320 -23.10 23.47 39.93
CA LYS A 320 -22.83 24.49 40.96
C LYS A 320 -22.84 25.90 40.40
N LYS A 321 -22.25 26.09 39.22
CA LYS A 321 -22.12 27.40 38.58
C LYS A 321 -22.10 27.26 37.07
N ILE A 322 -22.71 28.20 36.37
CA ILE A 322 -22.62 28.36 34.92
C ILE A 322 -22.25 29.80 34.63
N GLY A 323 -21.33 30.01 33.70
CA GLY A 323 -20.97 31.33 33.20
C GLY A 323 -20.59 31.24 31.73
N LEU A 324 -21.09 32.19 30.94
CA LEU A 324 -20.84 32.26 29.50
C LEU A 324 -19.62 33.15 29.24
N THR A 325 -18.86 32.86 28.20
CA THR A 325 -17.63 33.63 27.89
C THR A 325 -17.92 34.95 27.19
N HIS A 326 -19.11 35.09 26.60
CA HIS A 326 -19.55 36.29 25.89
C HIS A 326 -21.01 36.64 26.20
N ALA A 327 -21.36 37.93 26.09
CA ALA A 327 -22.71 38.46 26.24
C ALA A 327 -23.64 38.10 25.07
N ASP A 328 -23.07 38.03 23.86
CA ASP A 328 -23.83 37.86 22.63
C ASP A 328 -23.75 36.43 22.09
N TYR A 329 -24.70 36.12 21.20
CA TYR A 329 -24.66 34.90 20.41
C TYR A 329 -23.76 35.08 19.19
N SER A 330 -22.98 34.04 18.88
CA SER A 330 -22.36 33.92 17.56
C SER A 330 -23.40 33.35 16.59
N ILE A 331 -23.61 34.01 15.44
CA ILE A 331 -24.64 33.63 14.46
C ILE A 331 -23.96 33.15 13.18
N THR A 332 -24.25 31.91 12.80
CA THR A 332 -23.82 31.34 11.51
C THR A 332 -24.88 31.62 10.46
N LYS A 333 -24.45 32.05 9.27
CA LYS A 333 -25.31 32.37 8.12
C LYS A 333 -24.89 31.55 6.90
N ASN A 334 -25.81 31.34 5.96
CA ASN A 334 -25.47 30.76 4.65
C ASN A 334 -24.88 31.83 3.70
N GLY A 335 -24.54 31.43 2.47
CA GLY A 335 -23.96 32.33 1.45
C GLY A 335 -24.87 33.49 1.00
N LEU A 336 -26.15 33.46 1.35
CA LEU A 336 -27.12 34.53 1.10
C LEU A 336 -27.31 35.46 2.31
N GLY A 337 -26.55 35.26 3.39
CA GLY A 337 -26.67 36.03 4.63
C GLY A 337 -27.86 35.64 5.51
N ILE A 338 -28.57 34.56 5.19
CA ILE A 338 -29.70 34.07 5.99
C ILE A 338 -29.16 33.27 7.18
N PRO A 339 -29.60 33.56 8.42
CA PRO A 339 -29.19 32.80 9.60
C PRO A 339 -29.53 31.31 9.49
N LEU A 340 -28.62 30.46 9.96
CA LEU A 340 -28.82 29.02 10.06
C LEU A 340 -29.03 28.62 11.52
N TYR A 341 -28.15 29.09 12.39
CA TYR A 341 -28.20 28.83 13.82
C TYR A 341 -27.39 29.86 14.57
N LYS A 342 -27.62 29.92 15.87
CA LYS A 342 -26.80 30.70 16.80
C LYS A 342 -26.24 29.82 17.89
N ILE A 343 -25.01 30.10 18.31
CA ILE A 343 -24.34 29.40 19.40
C ILE A 343 -23.91 30.35 20.50
N ARG A 344 -23.80 29.81 21.70
CA ARG A 344 -23.19 30.49 22.82
C ARG A 344 -22.47 29.49 23.70
N SER A 345 -21.25 29.84 24.09
CA SER A 345 -20.37 28.94 24.81
C SER A 345 -20.04 29.48 26.20
N GLY A 346 -19.68 28.57 27.09
CA GLY A 346 -19.44 28.89 28.48
C GLY A 346 -18.84 27.73 29.24
N PHE A 347 -18.66 27.96 30.52
CA PHE A 347 -18.18 26.97 31.46
C PHE A 347 -19.30 26.58 32.41
N ALA A 348 -19.34 25.29 32.76
CA ALA A 348 -20.17 24.76 33.82
C ALA A 348 -19.29 24.10 34.87
N MET A 349 -19.33 24.63 36.10
CA MET A 349 -18.76 23.97 37.26
C MET A 349 -19.79 23.00 37.82
N VAL A 350 -19.40 21.74 37.94
CA VAL A 350 -20.25 20.65 38.40
C VAL A 350 -19.53 19.79 39.42
N LYS A 351 -20.31 19.00 40.16
CA LYS A 351 -19.82 18.03 41.13
C LYS A 351 -20.40 16.67 40.81
N ALA A 352 -19.56 15.65 40.69
CA ALA A 352 -20.01 14.26 40.68
C ALA A 352 -20.16 13.75 42.12
N ASP A 353 -21.04 12.76 42.31
CA ASP A 353 -21.29 12.17 43.62
C ASP A 353 -20.03 11.49 44.17
N GLY A 354 -19.76 11.68 45.46
CA GLY A 354 -18.59 11.12 46.15
C GLY A 354 -17.28 11.88 45.94
N GLU A 355 -17.22 12.88 45.05
CA GLU A 355 -15.97 13.62 44.81
C GLU A 355 -15.76 14.80 45.78
N SER A 356 -14.50 15.06 46.12
CA SER A 356 -14.09 16.20 46.96
C SER A 356 -13.78 17.48 46.16
N PHE A 357 -13.67 17.37 44.84
CA PHE A 357 -13.40 18.46 43.91
C PHE A 357 -14.60 18.69 42.98
N CYS A 358 -14.53 19.76 42.20
CA CYS A 358 -15.47 20.07 41.15
C CYS A 358 -14.79 20.02 39.79
N ARG A 359 -15.59 19.75 38.77
CA ARG A 359 -15.17 19.65 37.38
C ARG A 359 -15.71 20.86 36.64
N ILE A 360 -14.88 21.49 35.81
CA ILE A 360 -15.29 22.58 34.93
C ILE A 360 -15.26 22.05 33.50
N TYR A 361 -16.43 22.01 32.87
CA TYR A 361 -16.57 21.66 31.45
C TYR A 361 -16.79 22.93 30.63
N TYR A 362 -16.20 22.97 29.44
CA TYR A 362 -16.56 23.95 28.42
C TYR A 362 -17.69 23.37 27.56
N LEU A 363 -18.80 24.09 27.47
CA LEU A 363 -19.99 23.64 26.77
C LEU A 363 -20.44 24.70 25.77
N THR A 364 -21.08 24.24 24.69
CA THR A 364 -21.69 25.11 23.68
C THR A 364 -23.16 24.74 23.53
N ALA A 365 -24.03 25.73 23.68
CA ALA A 365 -25.44 25.60 23.36
C ALA A 365 -25.71 26.16 21.97
N ARG A 366 -26.62 25.53 21.24
CA ARG A 366 -27.01 25.86 19.88
C ARG A 366 -28.52 26.00 19.78
N ALA A 367 -28.98 26.97 19.00
CA ALA A 367 -30.38 27.15 18.64
C ALA A 367 -30.49 27.32 17.12
N GLU A 368 -31.30 26.49 16.47
CA GLU A 368 -31.52 26.54 15.02
C GLU A 368 -32.45 27.71 14.67
N TYR A 369 -32.29 28.27 13.49
CA TYR A 369 -33.16 29.30 12.95
C TYR A 369 -34.42 28.67 12.32
N GLU A 370 -35.60 29.10 12.74
CA GLU A 370 -36.90 28.56 12.27
C GLU A 370 -37.61 29.49 11.26
N GLY A 371 -36.99 30.61 10.90
CA GLY A 371 -37.50 31.53 9.89
C GLY A 371 -38.43 32.63 10.41
N GLY A 372 -38.32 33.83 9.82
CA GLY A 372 -39.27 34.93 9.96
C GLY A 372 -39.64 35.27 11.41
N ARG A 373 -40.95 35.28 11.69
CA ARG A 373 -41.52 35.58 13.03
C ARG A 373 -41.31 34.48 14.07
N LYS A 374 -40.99 33.23 13.67
CA LYS A 374 -40.73 32.13 14.61
C LYS A 374 -39.36 32.28 15.30
N GLY A 375 -38.41 32.94 14.66
CA GLY A 375 -37.11 33.25 15.25
C GLY A 375 -36.21 32.02 15.35
N TYR A 376 -35.83 31.63 16.56
CA TYR A 376 -34.91 30.52 16.82
C TYR A 376 -35.54 29.51 17.78
N THR A 377 -35.15 28.25 17.65
CA THR A 377 -35.51 27.20 18.61
C THR A 377 -35.00 27.55 20.02
N LYS A 378 -35.51 26.82 21.03
CA LYS A 378 -34.87 26.83 22.35
C LYS A 378 -33.44 26.31 22.23
N PRO A 379 -32.46 26.88 22.96
CA PRO A 379 -31.10 26.37 22.98
C PRO A 379 -31.05 24.92 23.47
N SER A 380 -30.23 24.11 22.82
CA SER A 380 -29.86 22.76 23.25
C SER A 380 -28.36 22.62 23.27
N ALA A 381 -27.83 21.79 24.18
CA ALA A 381 -26.43 21.43 24.23
C ALA A 381 -26.30 19.92 24.00
N ASN A 382 -25.11 19.48 23.63
CA ASN A 382 -24.72 18.08 23.60
C ASN A 382 -23.56 17.89 24.58
N PHE A 383 -23.56 16.76 25.29
CA PHE A 383 -22.52 16.41 26.24
C PHE A 383 -22.39 14.89 26.30
N ASP A 384 -21.22 14.36 25.91
CA ASP A 384 -20.89 12.94 26.05
C ASP A 384 -19.79 12.76 27.09
N ARG A 385 -20.22 12.58 28.34
CA ARG A 385 -19.33 12.49 29.51
C ARG A 385 -18.12 11.59 29.29
N LYS A 386 -18.21 10.47 28.57
CA LYS A 386 -17.13 9.47 28.51
C LYS A 386 -15.83 9.99 27.88
N ASN A 387 -15.94 10.96 26.98
CA ASN A 387 -14.83 11.44 26.15
C ASN A 387 -14.41 12.87 26.49
N GLU A 388 -15.04 13.50 27.47
CA GLU A 388 -14.84 14.92 27.76
C GLU A 388 -13.60 15.17 28.63
N GLY A 389 -12.86 16.20 28.24
CA GLY A 389 -11.85 16.83 29.09
C GLY A 389 -12.50 17.83 30.05
N PHE A 390 -11.94 17.97 31.24
CA PHE A 390 -12.40 18.94 32.23
C PHE A 390 -11.26 19.50 33.06
N THR A 391 -11.53 20.63 33.71
CA THR A 391 -10.61 21.21 34.68
C THR A 391 -11.07 20.90 36.10
N VAL A 392 -10.23 20.23 36.87
CA VAL A 392 -10.35 20.03 38.32
C VAL A 392 -10.19 21.36 39.03
N SER A 393 -11.16 21.68 39.87
CA SER A 393 -11.21 22.92 40.65
C SER A 393 -11.79 22.69 42.03
N LYS A 394 -11.49 23.61 42.95
CA LYS A 394 -12.23 23.76 44.19
C LYS A 394 -13.71 24.07 43.89
N CYS A 395 -14.62 23.47 44.66
CA CYS A 395 -16.07 23.61 44.53
C CYS A 395 -16.65 24.96 45.05
N LYS A 396 -15.96 26.08 44.82
CA LYS A 396 -16.40 27.40 45.30
C LYS A 396 -16.78 28.34 44.17
#